data_AF-A0A966V8D8-F1
#
_entry.id   AF-A0A966V8D8-F1
#
_cell.length_a   1.000
_cell.length_b   1.000
_cell.length_c   1.000
_cell.angle_alpha   90.00
_cell.angle_beta   90.00
_cell.angle_gamma   90.00
#
_symmetry.space_group_name_H-M   'P 1'
#
loop_
_entity.id
_entity.type
_entity.pdbx_description
1 polymer ?
#
loop_
_entity_poly.entity_id
_entity_poly.type
_entity_poly.pdbx_seq_one_letter_code
_entity_poly.pdbx_strand_id
1 'polypeptide(L)'
;MLCCNNFYTGGTWPTSATLEIPGLTTFRFSQPVVNPVLAVYSLGSDNGCIPPCTNCFSPDTPAIISADTPYQEYCYDVVGHQCSGVGASYAITPVDNYVFSGRESYGMVQFVGTFTEITLNYVLNEWYTSINWGLPCADNP
;
A
#
# COMPACT_ATOMS: atom_id res chain seq x y z
N MET A 1 -17.54 -6.88 3.63
CA MET A 1 -16.60 -6.16 4.53
C MET A 1 -15.85 -7.16 5.43
N LEU A 2 -15.16 -8.16 4.88
CA LEU A 2 -14.40 -9.15 5.69
C LEU A 2 -12.95 -9.35 5.21
N CYS A 3 -12.48 -8.53 4.27
CA CYS A 3 -11.23 -8.78 3.53
C CYS A 3 -10.11 -7.77 3.79
N CYS A 4 -10.46 -6.62 4.37
CA CYS A 4 -9.50 -5.69 4.93
C CYS A 4 -8.72 -6.44 6.02
N ASN A 5 -7.43 -6.70 5.79
CA ASN A 5 -6.50 -7.41 6.70
C ASN A 5 -6.33 -8.93 6.49
N ASN A 6 -6.98 -9.56 5.52
CA ASN A 6 -6.84 -11.02 5.29
C ASN A 6 -6.77 -11.42 3.80
N PHE A 7 -5.90 -10.79 3.01
CA PHE A 7 -5.60 -11.25 1.64
C PHE A 7 -4.71 -12.50 1.67
N TYR A 8 -4.95 -13.44 0.75
CA TYR A 8 -4.21 -14.70 0.72
C TYR A 8 -2.84 -14.49 0.07
N THR A 9 -1.77 -14.68 0.83
CA THR A 9 -0.38 -14.51 0.34
C THR A 9 0.20 -15.77 -0.32
N GLY A 10 -0.59 -16.83 -0.53
CA GLY A 10 -0.04 -18.16 -0.77
C GLY A 10 0.92 -18.33 -1.97
N GLY A 11 1.91 -19.20 -1.77
CA GLY A 11 2.91 -19.61 -2.76
C GLY A 11 4.27 -18.87 -2.67
N THR A 12 5.27 -19.37 -3.41
CA THR A 12 6.65 -18.83 -3.51
C THR A 12 6.72 -17.58 -4.40
N TRP A 13 6.01 -16.52 -4.03
CA TRP A 13 6.11 -15.20 -4.67
C TRP A 13 6.84 -14.26 -3.70
N PRO A 14 7.36 -13.11 -4.15
CA PRO A 14 7.74 -12.07 -3.20
C PRO A 14 6.46 -11.59 -2.50
N THR A 15 6.13 -12.24 -1.39
CA THR A 15 4.96 -11.95 -0.57
C THR A 15 5.14 -10.62 0.14
N SER A 16 6.38 -10.20 0.35
CA SER A 16 6.77 -8.99 1.06
C SER A 16 8.02 -8.38 0.44
N ALA A 17 8.01 -7.09 0.16
CA ALA A 17 9.20 -6.33 -0.21
C ALA A 17 9.26 -5.02 0.59
N THR A 18 10.37 -4.80 1.28
CA THR A 18 10.68 -3.47 1.83
C THR A 18 11.23 -2.61 0.70
N LEU A 19 10.67 -1.42 0.53
CA LEU A 19 11.11 -0.45 -0.44
C LEU A 19 12.08 0.50 0.25
N GLU A 20 13.36 0.41 -0.12
CA GLU A 20 14.44 1.23 0.46
C GLU A 20 14.99 2.25 -0.54
N ILE A 21 14.69 2.10 -1.84
CA ILE A 21 15.21 2.93 -2.92
C ILE A 21 14.05 3.36 -3.83
N PRO A 22 13.86 4.66 -4.10
CA PRO A 22 12.91 5.14 -5.09
C PRO A 22 13.21 4.61 -6.50
N GLY A 23 12.17 4.47 -7.33
CA GLY A 23 12.30 4.14 -8.74
C GLY A 23 11.43 2.98 -9.19
N LEU A 24 11.74 2.48 -10.39
CA LEU A 24 11.00 1.45 -11.08
C LEU A 24 11.42 0.05 -10.61
N THR A 25 10.43 -0.77 -10.24
CA THR A 25 10.61 -2.19 -9.94
C THR A 25 9.54 -3.01 -10.63
N THR A 26 9.97 -3.99 -11.44
CA THR A 26 9.05 -4.94 -12.08
C THR A 26 8.94 -6.22 -11.24
N PHE A 27 7.73 -6.52 -10.79
CA PHE A 27 7.40 -7.76 -10.09
C PHE A 27 7.00 -8.79 -11.13
N ARG A 28 7.77 -9.87 -11.22
CA ARG A 28 7.51 -10.99 -12.14
C ARG A 28 6.87 -12.13 -11.38
N PHE A 29 5.70 -12.54 -11.85
CA PHE A 29 5.01 -13.70 -11.37
C PHE A 29 5.58 -14.95 -12.10
N SER A 30 6.03 -15.97 -11.35
CA SER A 30 6.34 -17.33 -11.85
C SER A 30 5.23 -18.03 -12.67
N GLN A 31 3.98 -17.56 -12.62
CA GLN A 31 2.83 -18.04 -13.39
C GLN A 31 1.81 -16.90 -13.54
N PRO A 32 0.92 -16.91 -14.54
CA PRO A 32 -0.15 -15.91 -14.66
C PRO A 32 -1.02 -15.88 -13.40
N VAL A 33 -1.19 -14.69 -12.82
CA VAL A 33 -2.01 -14.46 -11.61
C VAL A 33 -3.27 -13.70 -11.99
N VAL A 34 -4.43 -14.21 -11.57
CA VAL A 34 -5.73 -13.58 -11.80
C VAL A 34 -6.05 -12.64 -10.64
N ASN A 35 -6.38 -11.40 -10.98
CA ASN A 35 -6.83 -10.36 -10.07
C ASN A 35 -5.91 -10.12 -8.84
N PRO A 36 -4.58 -9.99 -9.00
CA PRO A 36 -3.68 -9.84 -7.87
C PRO A 36 -4.01 -8.59 -7.05
N VAL A 37 -3.79 -8.70 -5.74
CA VAL A 37 -3.95 -7.63 -4.76
C VAL A 37 -2.57 -7.21 -4.28
N LEU A 38 -2.35 -5.90 -4.24
CA LEU A 38 -1.18 -5.27 -3.64
C LEU A 38 -1.63 -4.56 -2.37
N ALA A 39 -1.07 -4.97 -1.24
CA ALA A 39 -1.15 -4.25 0.02
C ALA A 39 0.09 -3.39 0.18
N VAL A 40 -0.09 -2.13 0.55
CA VAL A 40 0.99 -1.17 0.79
C VAL A 40 0.89 -0.72 2.25
N TYR A 41 2.03 -0.73 2.92
CA TYR A 41 2.20 -0.30 4.30
C TYR A 41 3.29 0.76 4.32
N SER A 42 3.00 1.93 4.84
CA SER A 42 3.97 3.03 4.93
C SER A 42 4.00 3.57 6.37
N LEU A 43 5.20 3.82 6.89
CA LEU A 43 5.43 4.42 8.21
C LEU A 43 6.25 5.70 8.01
N GLY A 44 5.56 6.84 8.09
CA GLY A 44 6.17 8.12 7.73
C GLY A 44 5.71 9.33 8.51
N SER A 45 4.63 9.31 9.30
CA SER A 45 4.05 10.57 9.79
C SER A 45 4.60 10.98 11.16
N ASP A 46 5.00 10.03 11.99
CA ASP A 46 4.91 10.31 13.42
C ASP A 46 6.23 10.63 14.13
N ASN A 47 7.39 10.49 13.48
CA ASN A 47 8.72 10.79 14.02
C ASN A 47 8.89 10.45 15.53
N GLY A 48 8.32 9.32 15.97
CA GLY A 48 8.29 8.91 17.37
C GLY A 48 7.37 9.74 18.27
N CYS A 49 6.14 10.04 17.87
CA CYS A 49 5.19 10.81 18.68
C CYS A 49 5.01 10.19 20.08
N ILE A 50 5.55 10.87 21.11
CA ILE A 50 5.38 10.49 22.51
C ILE A 50 4.23 11.32 23.10
N PRO A 51 3.19 10.68 23.66
CA PRO A 51 2.07 11.41 24.24
C PRO A 51 2.51 12.44 25.29
N PRO A 52 1.97 13.68 25.28
CA PRO A 52 0.91 14.17 24.40
C PRO A 52 1.42 14.67 23.04
N CYS A 53 0.92 14.07 21.96
CA CYS A 53 1.19 14.42 20.57
C CYS A 53 0.71 15.84 20.23
N THR A 54 1.55 16.85 20.50
CA THR A 54 1.22 18.27 20.33
C THR A 54 1.85 18.90 19.08
N ASN A 55 2.79 18.18 18.43
CA ASN A 55 3.50 18.58 17.22
C ASN A 55 3.43 17.46 16.18
N CYS A 56 2.22 17.10 15.75
CA CYS A 56 2.00 16.26 14.57
C CYS A 56 2.42 17.01 13.31
N PHE A 57 3.72 17.11 13.11
CA PHE A 57 4.35 17.84 12.03
C PHE A 57 5.59 17.08 11.61
N SER A 58 5.40 16.08 10.75
CA SER A 58 6.47 15.71 9.83
C SER A 58 6.16 16.33 8.48
N PRO A 59 7.01 17.19 7.88
CA PRO A 59 6.83 17.64 6.50
C PRO A 59 6.93 16.50 5.47
N ASP A 60 7.04 15.24 5.93
CA ASP A 60 7.13 14.05 5.12
C ASP A 60 6.00 14.06 4.08
N THR A 61 6.46 14.23 2.84
CA THR A 61 5.66 14.12 1.65
C THR A 61 5.14 12.69 1.58
N PRO A 62 3.89 12.47 1.15
CA PRO A 62 3.35 11.13 1.09
C PRO A 62 4.25 10.22 0.25
N ALA A 63 4.37 8.95 0.64
CA ALA A 63 4.80 7.92 -0.28
C ALA A 63 3.84 7.89 -1.46
N ILE A 64 4.38 7.93 -2.68
CA ILE A 64 3.60 7.82 -3.92
C ILE A 64 4.01 6.54 -4.62
N ILE A 65 3.02 5.69 -4.89
CA ILE A 65 3.21 4.46 -5.66
C ILE A 65 2.36 4.57 -6.91
N SER A 66 3.01 4.41 -8.07
CA SER A 66 2.33 4.34 -9.35
C SER A 66 2.57 2.99 -10.02
N ALA A 67 1.59 2.49 -10.76
CA ALA A 67 1.71 1.25 -11.52
C ALA A 67 1.64 1.52 -13.03
N ASP A 68 2.23 0.63 -13.83
CA ASP A 68 2.08 0.61 -15.29
C ASP A 68 0.70 0.09 -15.75
N THR A 69 -0.08 -0.43 -14.80
CA THR A 69 -1.33 -1.13 -15.02
C THR A 69 -2.42 -0.50 -14.13
N PRO A 70 -3.64 -0.29 -14.66
CA PRO A 70 -4.71 0.26 -13.84
C PRO A 70 -5.15 -0.72 -12.76
N TYR A 71 -5.56 -0.18 -11.63
CA TYR A 71 -6.14 -0.92 -10.51
C TYR A 71 -7.42 -0.23 -10.03
N GLN A 72 -8.10 -0.91 -9.13
CA GLN A 72 -9.18 -0.36 -8.34
C GLN A 72 -8.88 -0.46 -6.86
N GLU A 73 -9.51 0.40 -6.07
CA GLU A 73 -9.52 0.27 -4.63
C GLU A 73 -10.10 -1.10 -4.22
N TYR A 74 -9.39 -1.82 -3.36
CA TYR A 74 -9.84 -3.11 -2.82
C TYR A 74 -10.27 -2.99 -1.37
N CYS A 75 -9.44 -2.33 -0.56
CA CYS A 75 -9.77 -1.91 0.79
C CYS A 75 -8.78 -0.84 1.27
N TYR A 76 -9.26 0.15 2.00
CA TYR A 76 -8.43 0.95 2.90
C TYR A 76 -9.07 0.92 4.29
N ASP A 77 -8.24 0.80 5.33
CA ASP A 77 -8.70 0.99 6.70
C ASP A 77 -8.17 2.35 7.18
N VAL A 78 -9.01 3.11 7.87
CA VAL A 78 -8.60 4.36 8.50
C VAL A 78 -8.34 4.04 9.96
N VAL A 79 -7.08 3.79 10.31
CA VAL A 79 -6.71 3.66 11.72
C VAL A 79 -6.76 5.05 12.35
N GLY A 80 -7.48 5.23 13.46
CA GLY A 80 -7.52 6.52 14.13
C GLY A 80 -6.18 6.83 14.79
N HIS A 81 -5.38 7.77 14.24
CA HIS A 81 -4.18 8.26 14.92
C HIS A 81 -4.46 9.45 15.84
N GLN A 82 -3.62 9.65 16.85
CA GLN A 82 -3.63 10.92 17.61
C GLN A 82 -3.26 12.12 16.71
N CYS A 83 -2.57 11.89 15.59
CA CYS A 83 -2.32 12.90 14.56
C CYS A 83 -3.39 13.02 13.47
N SER A 84 -4.47 12.22 13.53
CA SER A 84 -5.57 12.26 12.54
C SER A 84 -6.33 13.60 12.49
N GLY A 85 -6.18 14.44 13.53
CA GLY A 85 -6.77 15.77 13.59
C GLY A 85 -6.09 16.82 12.69
N VAL A 86 -4.93 16.52 12.09
CA VAL A 86 -4.18 17.44 11.19
C VAL A 86 -4.21 16.95 9.73
N GLY A 87 -5.09 16.01 9.41
CA GLY A 87 -5.16 15.29 8.14
C GLY A 87 -5.25 13.79 8.40
N ALA A 88 -5.84 13.03 7.47
CA ALA A 88 -6.03 11.59 7.63
C ALA A 88 -4.68 10.85 7.69
N SER A 89 -4.11 10.72 8.89
CA SER A 89 -3.10 9.70 9.20
C SER A 89 -3.75 8.32 9.04
N TYR A 90 -3.06 7.37 8.40
CA TYR A 90 -3.49 6.00 8.13
C TYR A 90 -4.54 5.81 7.04
N ALA A 91 -4.43 6.48 5.89
CA ALA A 91 -5.21 6.09 4.71
C ALA A 91 -4.37 6.21 3.44
N ILE A 92 -4.36 5.16 2.62
CA ILE A 92 -3.97 5.31 1.22
C ILE A 92 -5.11 6.01 0.51
N THR A 93 -4.82 7.13 -0.13
CA THR A 93 -5.76 7.87 -0.97
C THR A 93 -5.47 7.52 -2.43
N PRO A 94 -6.40 6.83 -3.12
CA PRO A 94 -6.35 6.72 -4.57
C PRO A 94 -6.33 8.13 -5.16
N VAL A 95 -5.27 8.47 -5.89
CA VAL A 95 -5.17 9.73 -6.63
C VAL A 95 -5.88 9.57 -7.97
N ASP A 96 -5.65 8.43 -8.62
CA ASP A 96 -6.37 7.95 -9.80
C ASP A 96 -6.28 6.40 -9.88
N ASN A 97 -6.58 5.82 -11.04
CA ASN A 97 -6.56 4.36 -11.24
C ASN A 97 -5.13 3.78 -11.40
N TYR A 98 -4.08 4.60 -11.31
CA TYR A 98 -2.68 4.23 -11.48
C TYR A 98 -1.80 4.70 -10.33
N VAL A 99 -2.20 5.75 -9.60
CA VAL A 99 -1.45 6.37 -8.50
C VAL A 99 -2.15 6.32 -7.14
N PHE A 100 -1.41 5.85 -6.13
CA PHE A 100 -1.77 5.89 -4.71
C PHE A 100 -0.83 6.82 -3.96
N SER A 101 -1.36 7.51 -2.94
CA SER A 101 -0.55 8.30 -2.02
C SER A 101 -0.97 8.10 -0.56
N GLY A 102 -0.02 8.13 0.37
CA GLY A 102 -0.27 8.04 1.81
C GLY A 102 0.93 8.55 2.60
N ARG A 103 0.71 9.11 3.81
CA ARG A 103 1.76 9.72 4.66
C ARG A 103 2.25 8.79 5.79
N GLU A 104 1.40 7.84 6.13
CA GLU A 104 1.58 6.70 7.03
C GLU A 104 0.29 5.95 6.80
N SER A 105 0.34 4.80 6.16
CA SER A 105 -0.86 4.29 5.50
C SER A 105 -0.86 2.78 5.34
N TYR A 106 -2.08 2.25 5.39
CA TYR A 106 -2.39 0.90 4.96
C TYR A 106 -3.48 0.99 3.91
N GLY A 107 -3.26 0.33 2.78
CA GLY A 107 -4.27 0.21 1.74
C GLY A 107 -3.98 -0.93 0.80
N MET A 108 -5.05 -1.39 0.16
CA MET A 108 -5.10 -2.56 -0.70
C MET A 108 -5.81 -2.23 -1.99
N VAL A 109 -5.24 -2.76 -3.06
CA VAL A 109 -5.55 -2.32 -4.41
C VAL A 109 -5.52 -3.55 -5.29
N GLN A 110 -6.49 -3.66 -6.20
CA GLN A 110 -6.67 -4.85 -7.02
C GLN A 110 -6.44 -4.52 -8.49
N PHE A 111 -5.58 -5.29 -9.13
CA PHE A 111 -5.36 -5.22 -10.58
C PHE A 111 -6.32 -6.18 -11.26
N VAL A 112 -7.37 -5.67 -11.91
CA VAL A 112 -8.38 -6.52 -12.56
C VAL A 112 -7.84 -7.07 -13.87
N GLY A 113 -7.74 -8.39 -13.98
CA GLY A 113 -7.18 -9.05 -15.16
C GLY A 113 -6.33 -10.26 -14.83
N THR A 114 -5.49 -10.68 -15.78
CA THR A 114 -4.51 -11.75 -15.60
C THR A 114 -3.13 -11.22 -15.94
N PHE A 115 -2.19 -11.33 -15.01
CA PHE A 115 -0.89 -10.68 -15.12
C PHE A 115 0.25 -11.67 -14.91
N THR A 116 1.31 -11.53 -15.70
CA THR A 116 2.60 -12.22 -15.50
C THR A 116 3.65 -11.27 -14.92
N GLU A 117 3.45 -9.97 -15.06
CA GLU A 117 4.28 -8.94 -14.45
C GLU A 117 3.49 -7.66 -14.22
N ILE A 118 3.90 -6.88 -13.22
CA ILE A 118 3.42 -5.51 -12.95
C ILE A 118 4.65 -4.68 -12.58
N THR A 119 4.76 -3.48 -13.16
CA THR A 119 5.83 -2.53 -12.80
C THR A 119 5.26 -1.45 -11.89
N LEU A 120 5.93 -1.26 -10.76
CA LEU A 120 5.65 -0.20 -9.80
C LEU A 120 6.76 0.84 -9.85
N ASN A 121 6.40 2.11 -9.75
CA ASN A 121 7.31 3.23 -9.58
C ASN A 121 7.06 3.88 -8.23
N TYR A 122 8.09 3.92 -7.39
CA TYR A 122 8.03 4.41 -6.03
C TYR A 122 8.72 5.76 -5.89
N VAL A 123 8.01 6.72 -5.33
CA VAL A 123 8.62 7.92 -4.76
C VAL A 123 8.54 7.76 -3.26
N LEU A 124 9.64 7.28 -2.67
CA LEU A 124 9.75 7.07 -1.24
C LEU A 124 10.23 8.37 -0.59
N ASN A 125 9.39 8.91 0.27
CA ASN A 125 9.70 10.06 1.11
C ASN A 125 9.55 9.73 2.60
N GLU A 126 9.34 8.46 2.91
CA GLU A 126 9.11 7.94 4.26
C GLU A 126 10.22 6.97 4.66
N TRP A 127 10.38 6.76 5.95
CA TRP A 127 11.46 5.95 6.53
C TRP A 127 11.28 4.47 6.29
N TYR A 128 10.04 4.03 6.10
CA TYR A 128 9.72 2.64 5.85
C TYR A 128 8.48 2.53 4.97
N THR A 129 8.60 1.83 3.85
CA THR A 129 7.46 1.38 3.06
C THR A 129 7.65 -0.09 2.77
N SER A 130 6.65 -0.92 3.07
CA SER A 130 6.61 -2.31 2.65
C SER A 130 5.38 -2.56 1.80
N ILE A 131 5.55 -3.46 0.84
CA ILE A 131 4.48 -3.91 -0.01
C ILE A 131 4.35 -5.41 0.07
N ASN A 132 3.14 -5.90 -0.12
CA ASN A 132 2.84 -7.31 -0.08
C ASN A 132 1.87 -7.67 -1.20
N TRP A 133 2.24 -8.69 -1.99
CA TRP A 133 1.39 -9.24 -3.03
C TRP A 133 0.57 -10.40 -2.50
N GLY A 134 -0.66 -10.53 -2.97
CA GLY A 134 -1.45 -11.73 -2.78
C GLY A 134 -2.69 -11.76 -3.66
N LEU A 135 -3.66 -12.54 -3.22
CA LEU A 135 -4.91 -12.77 -3.94
C LEU A 135 -6.09 -12.19 -3.18
N PRO A 136 -7.18 -11.83 -3.90
CA PRO A 136 -8.44 -11.50 -3.26
C PRO A 136 -8.84 -12.66 -2.35
N CYS A 137 -9.48 -12.34 -1.24
CA CYS A 137 -10.09 -13.38 -0.43
C CYS A 137 -11.07 -14.12 -1.35
N ALA A 138 -11.03 -15.45 -1.35
CA ALA A 138 -12.18 -16.18 -1.83
C ALA A 138 -13.35 -15.71 -0.95
N ASP A 139 -14.42 -15.17 -1.54
CA ASP A 139 -15.71 -15.16 -0.87
C ASP A 139 -15.90 -16.60 -0.37
N ASN A 140 -15.80 -16.82 0.95
CA ASN A 140 -16.08 -18.13 1.50
C ASN A 140 -17.51 -18.46 1.05
N PRO A 141 -17.74 -19.49 0.22
CA PRO A 141 -19.10 -19.92 -0.08
C PRO A 141 -19.83 -20.34 1.19
#